data_AF-A0AAV3X5D3-F1
#
_entry.id   AF-A0AAV3X5D3-F1
#
_cell.length_a   1.000
_cell.length_b   1.000
_cell.length_c   1.000
_cell.angle_alpha   90.00
_cell.angle_beta   90.00
_cell.angle_gamma   90.00
#
_symmetry.space_group_name_H-M   'P 1'
#
loop_
_entity.id
_entity.type
_entity.pdbx_description
1 polymer ?
#
loop_
_entity_poly.entity_id
_entity_poly.type
_entity_poly.pdbx_seq_one_letter_code
_entity_poly.pdbx_strand_id
1 'polypeptide(L)'
;MMGCGTGAVIEPKYINQLPAIRNHLNVILQGEIGSTAPEFRREETEVKIAGNQVYIQVGDSRQGWVKSYQTLLELSTDERFTGEVQVIIDLSDVRPAGEALKGFGGVANPVKLSELYGRCAAILNKAIGRQLNSVECCLLIDEAAVVVVAGNVRRSAGIRQGLSDDELFANAKANLWQQDDLGNWRIDPERDALRMANHSRVFHHKPTLEECIDAVRLQYYSGEGAIQWAGEAIARANSDIFSSSEVKADFIKAYAAGSGQQWLQEHFPQMPASELEHRLQRYGLNPCGR
;
A
#
# COMPACT_ATOMS: atom_id res chain seq x y z
N MET A 1 -6.34 -7.05 8.89
CA MET A 1 -7.06 -8.20 8.27
C MET A 1 -8.54 -8.18 8.64
N MET A 2 -9.35 -7.42 7.91
CA MET A 2 -10.82 -7.36 8.13
C MET A 2 -11.61 -8.00 6.97
N GLY A 3 -10.92 -8.60 5.99
CA GLY A 3 -11.55 -9.16 4.79
C GLY A 3 -12.09 -8.11 3.80
N CYS A 4 -11.61 -6.88 3.86
CA CYS A 4 -11.95 -5.80 2.92
C CYS A 4 -10.83 -5.55 1.89
N GLY A 5 -11.18 -4.86 0.80
CA GLY A 5 -10.22 -4.31 -0.14
C GLY A 5 -9.59 -3.00 0.37
N THR A 6 -8.42 -2.66 -0.13
CA THR A 6 -7.67 -1.46 0.26
C THR A 6 -7.22 -0.66 -0.96
N GLY A 7 -7.46 0.65 -0.93
CA GLY A 7 -6.91 1.60 -1.89
C GLY A 7 -5.80 2.42 -1.23
N ALA A 8 -4.77 2.76 -2.01
CA ALA A 8 -3.70 3.68 -1.58
C ALA A 8 -3.36 4.64 -2.71
N VAL A 9 -3.28 5.93 -2.39
CA VAL A 9 -2.82 6.96 -3.31
C VAL A 9 -1.30 7.10 -3.18
N ILE A 10 -0.60 6.80 -4.26
CA ILE A 10 0.86 6.73 -4.38
C ILE A 10 1.33 7.91 -5.23
N GLU A 11 1.13 9.13 -4.72
CA GLU A 11 1.49 10.36 -5.40
C GLU A 11 2.65 11.08 -4.69
N PRO A 12 3.50 11.84 -5.43
CA PRO A 12 4.64 12.55 -4.85
C PRO A 12 4.27 13.43 -3.66
N LYS A 13 3.10 14.09 -3.69
CA LYS A 13 2.64 14.94 -2.58
C LYS A 13 2.50 14.21 -1.24
N TYR A 14 2.32 12.89 -1.23
CA TYR A 14 2.27 12.05 -0.03
C TYR A 14 3.62 11.38 0.23
N ILE A 15 4.23 10.82 -0.81
CA ILE A 15 5.50 10.08 -0.70
C ILE A 15 6.61 11.01 -0.19
N ASN A 16 6.66 12.26 -0.66
CA ASN A 16 7.66 13.24 -0.26
C ASN A 16 7.52 13.71 1.19
N GLN A 17 6.43 13.35 1.89
CA GLN A 17 6.27 13.61 3.33
C GLN A 17 6.92 12.50 4.18
N LEU A 18 7.24 11.35 3.58
CA LEU A 18 7.92 10.28 4.28
C LEU A 18 9.38 10.68 4.55
N PRO A 19 9.94 10.35 5.73
CA PRO A 19 11.35 10.59 5.99
C PRO A 19 12.25 9.77 5.05
N ALA A 20 13.47 10.26 4.82
CA ALA A 20 14.48 9.46 4.14
C ALA A 20 14.84 8.24 5.01
N ILE A 21 15.11 7.10 4.36
CA ILE A 21 15.57 5.90 5.06
C ILE A 21 17.00 6.14 5.56
N ARG A 22 17.26 5.79 6.82
CA ARG A 22 18.52 6.10 7.51
C ARG A 22 19.26 4.86 7.96
N ASN A 23 18.53 3.86 8.44
CA ASN A 23 19.08 2.73 9.16
C ASN A 23 19.12 1.49 8.27
N HIS A 24 20.25 0.78 8.30
CA HIS A 24 20.33 -0.55 7.70
C HIS A 24 19.74 -1.57 8.66
N LEU A 25 18.67 -2.25 8.25
CA LEU A 25 18.00 -3.26 9.08
C LEU A 25 18.58 -4.64 8.78
N ASN A 26 19.17 -5.28 9.79
CA ASN A 26 19.57 -6.68 9.74
C ASN A 26 18.54 -7.52 10.50
N VAL A 27 17.65 -8.20 9.77
CA VAL A 27 16.55 -8.98 10.34
C VAL A 27 17.01 -10.41 10.65
N ILE A 28 16.81 -10.84 11.89
CA ILE A 28 17.09 -12.18 12.38
C ILE A 28 15.78 -12.77 12.88
N LEU A 29 15.39 -13.92 12.35
CA LEU A 29 14.23 -14.66 12.84
C LEU A 29 14.63 -15.54 14.03
N GLN A 30 13.80 -15.55 15.06
CA GLN A 30 13.92 -16.40 16.23
C GLN A 30 12.56 -17.06 16.51
N GLY A 31 12.59 -18.27 17.05
CA GLY A 31 11.37 -18.99 17.41
C GLY A 31 10.64 -19.56 16.20
N GLU A 32 10.09 -20.77 16.35
CA GLU A 32 9.23 -21.36 15.34
C GLU A 32 7.77 -21.04 15.64
N ILE A 33 6.99 -20.73 14.62
CA ILE A 33 5.54 -20.54 14.74
C ILE A 33 4.92 -21.74 15.45
N GLY A 34 4.11 -21.48 16.48
CA GLY A 34 3.44 -22.51 17.27
C GLY A 34 4.30 -23.13 18.37
N SER A 35 5.51 -22.61 18.62
CA SER A 35 6.36 -23.08 19.74
C SER A 35 5.73 -22.79 21.11
N THR A 36 5.05 -21.65 21.26
CA THR A 36 4.37 -21.31 22.50
C THR A 36 3.00 -22.00 22.55
N ALA A 37 2.73 -22.74 23.64
CA ALA A 37 1.44 -23.40 23.85
C ALA A 37 0.29 -22.37 23.92
N PRO A 38 -0.93 -22.70 23.43
CA PRO A 38 -2.03 -21.75 23.25
C PRO A 38 -2.33 -20.85 24.45
N GLU A 39 -2.25 -21.39 25.67
CA GLU A 39 -2.52 -20.71 26.94
C GLU A 39 -1.46 -19.68 27.34
N PHE A 40 -0.27 -19.73 26.73
CA PHE A 40 0.86 -18.83 27.02
C PHE A 40 1.17 -17.84 25.89
N ARG A 41 0.47 -17.94 24.75
CA ARG A 41 0.67 -17.02 23.63
C ARG A 41 0.23 -15.62 24.01
N ARG A 42 1.08 -14.62 23.75
CA ARG A 42 0.69 -13.21 23.88
C ARG A 42 -0.15 -12.80 22.70
N GLU A 43 -1.20 -12.01 22.92
CA GLU A 43 -1.96 -11.40 21.82
C GLU A 43 -1.29 -10.13 21.29
N GLU A 44 -0.62 -9.36 22.15
CA GLU A 44 0.02 -8.10 21.81
C GLU A 44 1.52 -8.27 21.54
N THR A 45 2.04 -7.47 20.61
CA THR A 45 3.47 -7.45 20.29
C THR A 45 4.24 -6.65 21.33
N GLU A 46 5.30 -7.23 21.88
CA GLU A 46 6.24 -6.57 22.77
C GLU A 46 7.49 -6.15 21.99
N VAL A 47 7.95 -4.91 22.19
CA VAL A 47 9.16 -4.36 21.56
C VAL A 47 10.14 -3.92 22.63
N LYS A 48 11.36 -4.45 22.60
CA LYS A 48 12.46 -4.05 23.48
C LYS A 48 13.60 -3.49 22.65
N ILE A 49 14.11 -2.33 23.04
CA ILE A 49 15.21 -1.65 22.34
C ILE A 49 16.37 -1.52 23.32
N ALA A 50 17.56 -1.98 22.91
CA ALA A 50 18.80 -1.89 23.66
C ALA A 50 19.94 -1.49 22.70
N GLY A 51 20.30 -0.21 22.69
CA GLY A 51 21.24 0.33 21.71
C GLY A 51 20.72 0.12 20.29
N ASN A 52 21.55 -0.45 19.40
CA ASN A 52 21.18 -0.81 18.03
C ASN A 52 20.56 -2.21 17.90
N GLN A 53 20.12 -2.83 19.00
CA GLN A 53 19.41 -4.10 18.99
C GLN A 53 17.94 -3.89 19.34
N VAL A 54 17.06 -4.48 18.53
CA VAL A 54 15.61 -4.43 18.73
C VAL A 54 15.06 -5.84 18.74
N TYR A 55 14.38 -6.20 19.82
CA TYR A 55 13.67 -7.47 19.96
C TYR A 55 12.17 -7.22 19.79
N ILE A 56 11.55 -7.89 18.83
CA ILE A 56 10.11 -7.81 18.54
C ILE A 56 9.53 -9.20 18.78
N GLN A 57 8.82 -9.38 19.90
CA GLN A 57 8.05 -10.59 20.16
C GLN A 57 6.66 -10.42 19.60
N VAL A 58 6.36 -11.13 18.51
CA VAL A 58 5.14 -10.92 17.72
C VAL A 58 3.95 -11.57 18.41
N GLY A 59 2.94 -10.77 18.73
CA GLY A 59 1.70 -11.25 19.35
C GLY A 59 0.77 -11.97 18.36
N ASP A 60 0.03 -12.96 18.84
CA ASP A 60 -0.94 -13.80 18.12
C ASP A 60 -2.30 -13.12 17.91
N SER A 61 -2.28 -11.86 17.49
CA SER A 61 -3.46 -11.09 17.14
C SER A 61 -3.22 -10.23 15.91
N ARG A 62 -4.31 -9.73 15.32
CA ARG A 62 -4.22 -8.79 14.19
C ARG A 62 -3.48 -7.52 14.57
N GLN A 63 -3.72 -7.02 15.79
CA GLN A 63 -3.06 -5.85 16.35
C GLN A 63 -1.57 -6.12 16.58
N GLY A 64 -1.21 -7.31 17.08
CA GLY A 64 0.18 -7.75 17.22
C GLY A 64 0.92 -7.76 15.88
N TRP A 65 0.31 -8.31 14.82
CA TRP A 65 0.91 -8.33 13.48
C TRP A 65 1.06 -6.93 12.89
N VAL A 66 0.05 -6.05 13.09
CA VAL A 66 0.15 -4.65 12.67
C VAL A 66 1.28 -3.94 13.40
N LYS A 67 1.39 -4.11 14.72
CA LYS A 67 2.41 -3.45 15.52
C LYS A 67 3.82 -3.90 15.17
N SER A 68 4.04 -5.19 14.93
CA SER A 68 5.35 -5.72 14.53
C SER A 68 5.78 -5.22 13.15
N TYR A 69 4.88 -5.23 12.17
CA TYR A 69 5.11 -4.68 10.84
C TYR A 69 5.41 -3.17 10.89
N GLN A 70 4.57 -2.39 11.58
CA GLN A 70 4.76 -0.95 11.77
C GLN A 70 6.10 -0.65 12.44
N THR A 71 6.46 -1.39 13.48
CA THR A 71 7.73 -1.21 14.20
C THR A 71 8.90 -1.38 13.24
N LEU A 72 8.91 -2.43 12.41
CA LEU A 72 9.99 -2.63 11.42
C LEU A 72 10.14 -1.42 10.48
N LEU A 73 9.04 -0.86 9.97
CA LEU A 73 9.08 0.32 9.11
C LEU A 73 9.65 1.54 9.86
N GLU A 74 9.18 1.80 11.07
CA GLU A 74 9.61 2.94 11.89
C GLU A 74 11.11 2.88 12.21
N LEU A 75 11.64 1.67 12.48
CA LEU A 75 13.07 1.46 12.74
C LEU A 75 13.96 1.92 11.57
N SER A 76 13.47 1.87 10.32
CA SER A 76 14.26 2.28 9.16
C SER A 76 14.58 3.78 9.12
N THR A 77 13.79 4.58 9.84
CA THR A 77 13.84 6.05 9.81
C THR A 77 14.11 6.68 11.18
N ASP A 78 14.15 5.87 12.23
CA ASP A 78 14.32 6.32 13.61
C ASP A 78 15.72 6.91 13.84
N GLU A 79 15.76 8.17 14.26
CA GLU A 79 16.98 8.96 14.43
C GLU A 79 17.82 8.54 15.65
N ARG A 80 17.26 7.72 16.55
CA ARG A 80 17.97 7.24 17.75
C ARG A 80 19.06 6.22 17.42
N PHE A 81 18.98 5.58 16.27
CA PHE A 81 19.97 4.58 15.84
C PHE A 81 21.10 5.23 15.06
N THR A 82 22.29 4.62 15.18
CA THR A 82 23.48 5.03 14.42
C THR A 82 24.03 3.82 13.67
N GLY A 83 23.73 3.71 12.37
CA GLY A 83 24.23 2.63 11.51
C GLY A 83 23.29 1.43 11.42
N GLU A 84 23.86 0.22 11.51
CA GLU A 84 23.09 -1.03 11.42
C GLU A 84 22.26 -1.27 12.68
N VAL A 85 20.99 -1.63 12.49
CA VAL A 85 20.05 -2.05 13.52
C VAL A 85 19.81 -3.54 13.39
N GLN A 86 20.15 -4.29 14.43
CA GLN A 86 19.91 -5.72 14.52
C GLN A 86 18.47 -5.94 15.04
N VAL A 87 17.60 -6.47 14.19
CA VAL A 87 16.18 -6.65 14.48
C VAL A 87 15.88 -8.14 14.64
N ILE A 88 15.70 -8.57 15.88
CA ILE A 88 15.33 -9.95 16.21
C ILE A 88 13.80 -10.04 16.25
N ILE A 89 13.23 -10.84 15.36
CA ILE A 89 11.79 -11.10 15.27
C ILE A 89 11.50 -12.47 15.85
N ASP A 90 10.80 -12.53 16.98
CA ASP A 90 10.36 -13.76 17.61
C ASP A 90 8.91 -14.09 17.24
N LEU A 91 8.71 -15.21 16.53
CA LEU A 91 7.40 -15.68 16.06
C LEU A 91 6.81 -16.81 16.92
N SER A 92 7.43 -17.17 18.05
CA SER A 92 7.03 -18.31 18.89
C SER A 92 5.56 -18.27 19.33
N ASP A 93 5.04 -17.07 19.59
CA ASP A 93 3.69 -16.86 20.09
C ASP A 93 2.63 -16.97 18.98
N VAL A 94 3.01 -16.85 17.70
CA VAL A 94 2.06 -16.92 16.57
C VAL A 94 1.52 -18.34 16.43
N ARG A 95 0.19 -18.49 16.33
CA ARG A 95 -0.45 -19.80 16.15
C ARG A 95 -0.07 -20.47 14.82
N PRO A 96 0.05 -21.81 14.76
CA PRO A 96 0.38 -22.52 13.52
C PRO A 96 -0.76 -22.50 12.50
N ALA A 97 -0.43 -22.86 11.25
CA ALA A 97 -1.40 -23.00 10.18
C ALA A 97 -2.46 -24.07 10.55
N GLY A 98 -3.72 -23.83 10.17
CA GLY A 98 -4.83 -24.75 10.42
C GLY A 98 -5.59 -24.51 11.72
N GLU A 99 -5.06 -23.70 12.64
CA GLU A 99 -5.77 -23.36 13.88
C GLU A 99 -6.99 -22.45 13.60
N ALA A 100 -8.14 -22.74 14.21
CA ALA A 100 -9.37 -22.00 13.97
C ALA A 100 -9.26 -20.52 14.42
N LEU A 101 -9.77 -19.60 13.59
CA LEU A 101 -9.84 -18.18 13.92
C LEU A 101 -11.13 -17.88 14.68
N LYS A 102 -11.03 -17.20 15.83
CA LYS A 102 -12.20 -16.74 16.58
C LYS A 102 -12.86 -15.55 15.87
N GLY A 103 -14.17 -15.62 15.62
CA GLY A 103 -14.97 -14.51 15.09
C GLY A 103 -14.85 -14.24 13.58
N PHE A 104 -13.91 -14.89 12.88
CA PHE A 104 -13.78 -14.87 11.43
C PHE A 104 -13.75 -16.32 10.98
N GLY A 105 -14.76 -16.80 10.24
CA GLY A 105 -14.76 -18.19 9.77
C GLY A 105 -13.48 -18.53 9.01
N GLY A 106 -12.96 -19.75 9.18
CA GLY A 106 -11.73 -20.22 8.54
C GLY A 106 -10.63 -20.62 9.53
N VAL A 107 -9.42 -20.78 9.00
CA VAL A 107 -8.23 -21.23 9.75
C VAL A 107 -7.06 -20.27 9.53
N ALA A 108 -6.13 -20.24 10.48
CA ALA A 108 -4.92 -19.45 10.41
C ALA A 108 -4.00 -19.98 9.30
N ASN A 109 -3.26 -19.07 8.65
CA ASN A 109 -2.15 -19.43 7.76
C ASN A 109 -1.03 -18.38 7.81
N PRO A 110 -0.11 -18.48 8.80
CA PRO A 110 0.96 -17.50 8.99
C PRO A 110 2.21 -17.79 8.14
N VAL A 111 2.17 -18.73 7.18
CA VAL A 111 3.37 -19.25 6.50
C VAL A 111 4.24 -18.20 5.80
N LYS A 112 3.64 -17.06 5.42
CA LYS A 112 4.36 -15.95 4.78
C LYS A 112 4.84 -14.86 5.74
N LEU A 113 4.46 -14.94 7.01
CA LEU A 113 4.80 -13.91 8.00
C LEU A 113 6.30 -13.86 8.29
N SER A 114 7.00 -14.99 8.30
CA SER A 114 8.46 -15.02 8.49
C SER A 114 9.21 -14.34 7.34
N GLU A 115 8.78 -14.57 6.10
CA GLU A 115 9.38 -13.98 4.89
C GLU A 115 9.18 -12.45 4.82
N LEU A 116 8.05 -11.95 5.34
CA LEU A 116 7.67 -10.52 5.31
C LEU A 116 8.80 -9.60 5.80
N TYR A 117 9.34 -9.89 6.98
CA TYR A 117 10.29 -8.99 7.64
C TYR A 117 11.58 -8.83 6.83
N GLY A 118 12.11 -9.95 6.30
CA GLY A 118 13.29 -9.93 5.45
C GLY A 118 13.06 -9.18 4.13
N ARG A 119 11.88 -9.36 3.51
CA ARG A 119 11.51 -8.65 2.27
C ARG A 119 11.36 -7.15 2.49
N CYS A 120 10.66 -6.74 3.54
CA CYS A 120 10.52 -5.33 3.89
C CYS A 120 11.88 -4.69 4.20
N ALA A 121 12.73 -5.35 4.99
CA ALA A 121 14.08 -4.87 5.25
C ALA A 121 14.90 -4.74 3.96
N ALA A 122 14.82 -5.69 3.03
CA ALA A 122 15.51 -5.60 1.74
C ALA A 122 15.05 -4.40 0.90
N ILE A 123 13.75 -4.11 0.86
CA ILE A 123 13.19 -2.93 0.17
C ILE A 123 13.70 -1.65 0.83
N LEU A 124 13.61 -1.54 2.16
CA LEU A 124 14.02 -0.36 2.91
C LEU A 124 15.53 -0.11 2.78
N ASN A 125 16.35 -1.16 2.88
CA ASN A 125 17.81 -1.06 2.81
C ASN A 125 18.29 -0.57 1.43
N LYS A 126 17.56 -0.86 0.34
CA LYS A 126 17.84 -0.31 -1.01
C LYS A 126 17.59 1.20 -1.11
N ALA A 127 16.87 1.79 -0.15
CA ALA A 127 16.52 3.20 -0.11
C ALA A 127 17.31 4.03 0.92
N ILE A 128 18.31 3.45 1.60
CA ILE A 128 19.15 4.17 2.56
C ILE A 128 19.74 5.44 1.93
N GLY A 129 19.59 6.57 2.64
CA GLY A 129 20.06 7.88 2.22
C GLY A 129 19.06 8.66 1.35
N ARG A 130 17.90 8.10 1.02
CA ARG A 130 16.86 8.77 0.22
C ARG A 130 15.44 8.44 0.71
N GLN A 131 14.47 9.18 0.22
CA GLN A 131 13.06 8.83 0.38
C GLN A 131 12.72 7.61 -0.50
N LEU A 132 11.66 6.90 -0.09
CA LEU A 132 11.09 5.82 -0.90
C LEU A 132 10.53 6.39 -2.20
N ASN A 133 10.63 5.61 -3.28
CA ASN A 133 9.91 5.91 -4.53
C ASN A 133 8.52 5.23 -4.54
N SER A 134 7.72 5.54 -5.56
CA SER A 134 6.36 5.02 -5.72
C SER A 134 6.29 3.49 -5.77
N VAL A 135 7.25 2.83 -6.42
CA VAL A 135 7.31 1.36 -6.52
C VAL A 135 7.61 0.74 -5.16
N GLU A 136 8.57 1.29 -4.42
CA GLU A 136 8.93 0.81 -3.08
C GLU A 136 7.76 0.97 -2.09
N CYS A 137 7.02 2.09 -2.18
CA CYS A 137 5.78 2.26 -1.43
C CYS A 137 4.75 1.18 -1.77
N CYS A 138 4.55 0.85 -3.06
CA CYS A 138 3.65 -0.21 -3.47
C CYS A 138 4.09 -1.57 -2.91
N LEU A 139 5.36 -1.91 -3.04
CA LEU A 139 5.92 -3.18 -2.56
C LEU A 139 5.72 -3.35 -1.07
N LEU A 140 6.02 -2.33 -0.25
CA LEU A 140 5.82 -2.43 1.21
C LEU A 140 4.36 -2.71 1.57
N ILE A 141 3.41 -1.99 0.94
CA ILE A 141 1.97 -2.22 1.16
C ILE A 141 1.56 -3.62 0.70
N ASP A 142 2.09 -4.07 -0.44
CA ASP A 142 1.69 -5.31 -1.07
C ASP A 142 2.32 -6.56 -0.42
N GLU A 143 3.52 -6.45 0.16
CA GLU A 143 4.11 -7.52 0.97
C GLU A 143 3.24 -7.84 2.20
N ALA A 144 2.68 -6.81 2.85
CA ALA A 144 1.69 -7.02 3.90
C ALA A 144 0.45 -7.75 3.35
N ALA A 145 0.00 -7.43 2.13
CA ALA A 145 -1.13 -8.11 1.48
C ALA A 145 -0.84 -9.59 1.14
N VAL A 146 0.39 -9.93 0.74
CA VAL A 146 0.83 -11.33 0.51
C VAL A 146 0.61 -12.18 1.76
N VAL A 147 0.98 -11.65 2.93
CA VAL A 147 0.80 -12.35 4.21
C VAL A 147 -0.68 -12.56 4.55
N VAL A 148 -1.52 -11.54 4.31
CA VAL A 148 -2.96 -11.62 4.61
C VAL A 148 -3.70 -12.62 3.72
N VAL A 149 -3.32 -12.73 2.44
CA VAL A 149 -4.01 -13.61 1.48
C VAL A 149 -3.63 -15.07 1.61
N ALA A 150 -2.49 -15.38 2.24
CA ALA A 150 -2.09 -16.78 2.47
C ALA A 150 -3.20 -17.61 3.17
N GLY A 151 -4.12 -16.99 3.94
CA GLY A 151 -5.18 -17.67 4.69
C GLY A 151 -6.48 -18.10 3.98
N ASN A 152 -6.84 -17.64 2.76
CA ASN A 152 -8.09 -18.09 2.11
C ASN A 152 -8.27 -17.68 0.61
N VAL A 153 -9.31 -18.24 -0.03
CA VAL A 153 -9.74 -18.26 -1.46
C VAL A 153 -9.86 -16.91 -2.21
N ARG A 154 -9.77 -15.75 -1.56
CA ARG A 154 -9.93 -14.45 -2.26
C ARG A 154 -8.56 -13.86 -2.59
N ARG A 155 -8.31 -13.64 -3.89
CA ARG A 155 -7.24 -12.74 -4.37
C ARG A 155 -7.38 -11.41 -3.62
N SER A 156 -6.27 -10.78 -3.25
CA SER A 156 -6.30 -9.46 -2.60
C SER A 156 -7.14 -8.48 -3.43
N ALA A 157 -7.84 -7.59 -2.75
CA ALA A 157 -8.63 -6.53 -3.36
C ALA A 157 -7.89 -5.19 -3.19
N GLY A 158 -6.68 -5.12 -3.74
CA GLY A 158 -5.84 -3.93 -3.69
C GLY A 158 -5.98 -3.05 -4.92
N ILE A 159 -6.01 -1.72 -4.73
CA ILE A 159 -5.78 -0.73 -5.79
C ILE A 159 -4.67 0.24 -5.35
N ARG A 160 -3.76 0.55 -6.26
CA ARG A 160 -2.75 1.60 -6.11
C ARG A 160 -3.04 2.68 -7.13
N GLN A 161 -3.09 3.92 -6.70
CA GLN A 161 -3.44 5.06 -7.54
C GLN A 161 -2.25 6.00 -7.58
N GLY A 162 -1.47 5.95 -8.65
CA GLY A 162 -0.25 6.75 -8.80
C GLY A 162 -0.44 7.88 -9.80
N LEU A 163 0.39 8.91 -9.68
CA LEU A 163 0.36 10.06 -10.59
C LEU A 163 0.60 9.59 -12.04
N SER A 164 -0.17 10.13 -12.99
CA SER A 164 -0.06 9.77 -14.41
C SER A 164 1.33 10.00 -15.02
N ASP A 165 2.06 11.02 -14.55
CA ASP A 165 3.41 11.37 -14.98
C ASP A 165 4.52 10.62 -14.22
N ASP A 166 4.17 9.76 -13.25
CA ASP A 166 5.14 8.91 -12.56
C ASP A 166 5.44 7.67 -13.41
N GLU A 167 6.49 7.75 -14.21
CA GLU A 167 6.97 6.67 -15.07
C GLU A 167 7.39 5.41 -14.29
N LEU A 168 7.91 5.56 -13.06
CA LEU A 168 8.27 4.40 -12.23
C LEU A 168 7.00 3.64 -11.83
N PHE A 169 5.97 4.36 -11.39
CA PHE A 169 4.68 3.77 -11.06
C PHE A 169 4.00 3.13 -12.27
N ALA A 170 3.99 3.84 -13.42
CA ALA A 170 3.36 3.39 -14.65
C ALA A 170 3.96 2.07 -15.17
N ASN A 171 5.29 1.92 -15.03
CA ASN A 171 6.02 0.74 -15.49
C ASN A 171 6.29 -0.29 -14.39
N ALA A 172 5.80 -0.08 -13.16
CA ALA A 172 6.10 -0.93 -12.00
C ALA A 172 5.85 -2.43 -12.26
N LYS A 173 4.75 -2.73 -12.97
CA LYS A 173 4.30 -4.08 -13.31
C LYS A 173 4.69 -4.51 -14.73
N ALA A 174 5.43 -3.70 -15.47
CA ALA A 174 5.93 -4.06 -16.78
C ALA A 174 6.89 -5.26 -16.67
N ASN A 175 6.70 -6.25 -17.54
CA ASN A 175 7.44 -7.51 -17.53
C ASN A 175 7.45 -8.17 -16.15
N LEU A 176 6.36 -8.09 -15.37
CA LEU A 176 6.27 -8.77 -14.09
C LEU A 176 6.30 -10.30 -14.28
N TRP A 177 5.60 -10.79 -15.32
CA TRP A 177 5.69 -12.16 -15.80
C TRP A 177 6.61 -12.20 -17.03
N GLN A 178 7.56 -13.12 -17.01
CA GLN A 178 8.55 -13.28 -18.08
C GLN A 178 8.74 -14.77 -18.36
N GLN A 179 9.10 -15.10 -19.61
CA GLN A 179 9.56 -16.45 -19.93
C GLN A 179 11.06 -16.57 -19.64
N ASP A 180 11.46 -17.71 -19.06
CA ASP A 180 12.87 -18.08 -18.99
C ASP A 180 13.40 -18.60 -20.35
N ASP A 181 14.68 -18.95 -20.41
CA ASP A 181 15.35 -19.44 -21.63
C ASP A 181 14.71 -20.75 -22.18
N LEU A 182 13.92 -21.44 -21.36
CA LEU A 182 13.20 -22.67 -21.72
C LEU A 182 11.73 -22.41 -22.09
N GLY A 183 11.29 -21.14 -22.07
CA GLY A 183 9.92 -20.73 -22.36
C GLY A 183 8.96 -20.85 -21.17
N ASN A 184 9.43 -21.21 -19.96
CA ASN A 184 8.57 -21.31 -18.78
C ASN A 184 8.28 -19.92 -18.21
N TRP A 185 7.02 -19.67 -17.89
CA TRP A 185 6.63 -18.43 -17.22
C TRP A 185 7.10 -18.40 -15.77
N ARG A 186 7.80 -17.33 -15.40
CA ARG A 186 8.19 -16.99 -14.04
C ARG A 186 7.78 -15.56 -13.72
N ILE A 187 7.58 -15.28 -12.43
CA ILE A 187 7.39 -13.92 -11.93
C ILE A 187 8.72 -13.39 -11.39
N ASP A 188 8.96 -12.08 -11.55
CA ASP A 188 10.08 -11.42 -10.90
C ASP A 188 9.95 -11.54 -9.37
N PRO A 189 10.88 -12.23 -8.68
CA PRO A 189 10.75 -12.49 -7.25
C PRO A 189 10.85 -11.21 -6.39
N GLU A 190 11.50 -10.15 -6.87
CA GLU A 190 11.59 -8.88 -6.14
C GLU A 190 10.32 -8.04 -6.29
N ARG A 191 9.53 -8.31 -7.34
CA ARG A 191 8.31 -7.56 -7.66
C ARG A 191 7.02 -8.39 -7.55
N ASP A 192 7.11 -9.66 -7.14
CA ASP A 192 5.98 -10.60 -7.04
C ASP A 192 4.81 -10.02 -6.24
N ALA A 193 5.09 -9.28 -5.15
CA ALA A 193 4.06 -8.65 -4.34
C ALA A 193 3.15 -7.70 -5.13
N LEU A 194 3.62 -7.05 -6.21
CA LEU A 194 2.81 -6.14 -7.01
C LEU A 194 1.60 -6.81 -7.69
N ARG A 195 1.53 -8.14 -7.74
CA ARG A 195 0.31 -8.85 -8.17
C ARG A 195 -0.86 -8.70 -7.19
N MET A 196 -0.60 -8.21 -5.99
CA MET A 196 -1.60 -8.06 -4.94
C MET A 196 -2.51 -6.84 -5.14
N ALA A 197 -2.19 -5.96 -6.09
CA ALA A 197 -3.03 -4.80 -6.41
C ALA A 197 -3.08 -4.50 -7.91
N ASN A 198 -4.16 -3.86 -8.34
CA ASN A 198 -4.23 -3.22 -9.65
C ASN A 198 -3.68 -1.80 -9.56
N HIS A 199 -2.92 -1.38 -10.56
CA HIS A 199 -2.39 -0.02 -10.64
C HIS A 199 -3.26 0.84 -11.56
N SER A 200 -3.66 2.01 -11.08
CA SER A 200 -4.41 3.01 -11.84
C SER A 200 -3.61 4.30 -11.93
N ARG A 201 -3.37 4.79 -13.15
CA ARG A 201 -2.74 6.10 -13.38
C ARG A 201 -3.78 7.21 -13.19
N VAL A 202 -3.50 8.14 -12.31
CA VAL A 202 -4.37 9.27 -11.96
C VAL A 202 -3.92 10.51 -12.73
N PHE A 203 -4.80 11.00 -13.58
CA PHE A 203 -4.63 12.24 -14.33
C PHE A 203 -5.28 13.39 -13.58
N HIS A 204 -4.52 14.47 -13.38
CA HIS A 204 -5.05 15.73 -12.84
C HIS A 204 -5.45 16.72 -13.95
N HIS A 205 -5.02 16.49 -15.19
CA HIS A 205 -5.63 17.05 -16.40
C HIS A 205 -6.66 16.09 -17.00
N LYS A 206 -7.47 16.58 -17.94
CA LYS A 206 -8.29 15.70 -18.77
C LYS A 206 -7.36 14.90 -19.69
N PRO A 207 -7.38 13.56 -19.65
CA PRO A 207 -6.56 12.75 -20.54
C PRO A 207 -6.86 13.08 -22.01
N THR A 208 -5.82 13.17 -22.81
CA THR A 208 -5.84 13.29 -24.25
C THR A 208 -6.32 12.00 -24.90
N LEU A 209 -6.69 12.08 -26.19
CA LEU A 209 -7.07 10.89 -26.95
C LEU A 209 -5.91 9.90 -27.05
N GLU A 210 -4.68 10.38 -27.22
CA GLU A 210 -3.48 9.54 -27.33
C GLU A 210 -3.21 8.78 -26.02
N GLU A 211 -3.23 9.48 -24.87
CA GLU A 211 -3.10 8.84 -23.55
C GLU A 211 -4.20 7.77 -23.31
N CYS A 212 -5.43 8.04 -23.76
CA CYS A 212 -6.51 7.04 -23.71
C CYS A 212 -6.24 5.82 -24.60
N ILE A 213 -5.76 6.04 -25.82
CA ILE A 213 -5.43 4.96 -26.77
C ILE A 213 -4.30 4.09 -26.21
N ASP A 214 -3.25 4.70 -25.68
CA ASP A 214 -2.11 3.98 -25.12
C ASP A 214 -2.51 3.18 -23.88
N ALA A 215 -3.35 3.74 -23.01
CA ALA A 215 -3.91 3.03 -21.87
C ALA A 215 -4.73 1.79 -22.31
N VAL A 216 -5.64 1.96 -23.28
CA VAL A 216 -6.45 0.84 -23.80
C VAL A 216 -5.58 -0.21 -24.48
N ARG A 217 -4.55 0.21 -25.22
CA ARG A 217 -3.58 -0.70 -25.85
C ARG A 217 -2.83 -1.51 -24.79
N LEU A 218 -2.36 -0.86 -23.72
CA LEU A 218 -1.68 -1.53 -22.62
C LEU A 218 -2.60 -2.55 -21.93
N GLN A 219 -3.86 -2.17 -21.67
CA GLN A 219 -4.87 -3.08 -21.09
C GLN A 219 -5.11 -4.31 -21.96
N TYR A 220 -5.13 -4.13 -23.29
CA TYR A 220 -5.30 -5.24 -24.22
C TYR A 220 -4.13 -6.24 -24.14
N TYR A 221 -2.88 -5.77 -24.03
CA TYR A 221 -1.71 -6.65 -24.06
C TYR A 221 -1.30 -7.22 -22.70
N SER A 222 -1.57 -6.52 -21.59
CA SER A 222 -1.09 -6.92 -20.26
C SER A 222 -2.19 -7.07 -19.21
N GLY A 223 -3.39 -6.54 -19.46
CA GLY A 223 -4.42 -6.37 -18.43
C GLY A 223 -4.17 -5.22 -17.45
N GLU A 224 -3.03 -4.52 -17.57
CA GLU A 224 -2.68 -3.33 -16.78
C GLU A 224 -2.95 -2.04 -17.57
N GLY A 225 -2.73 -0.86 -16.96
CA GLY A 225 -2.94 0.42 -17.65
C GLY A 225 -4.32 1.01 -17.40
N ALA A 226 -4.95 0.68 -16.27
CA ALA A 226 -6.12 1.40 -15.81
C ALA A 226 -5.79 2.89 -15.64
N ILE A 227 -6.71 3.77 -16.03
CA ILE A 227 -6.58 5.21 -15.88
C ILE A 227 -7.78 5.79 -15.16
N GLN A 228 -7.56 6.91 -14.50
CA GLN A 228 -8.59 7.68 -13.81
C GLN A 228 -8.33 9.17 -13.98
N TRP A 229 -9.37 9.93 -14.32
CA TRP A 229 -9.31 11.39 -14.26
C TRP A 229 -9.84 11.86 -12.90
N ALA A 230 -8.96 12.49 -12.11
CA ALA A 230 -9.26 12.94 -10.76
C ALA A 230 -10.41 13.96 -10.73
N GLY A 231 -10.44 14.92 -11.67
CA GLY A 231 -11.47 15.96 -11.72
C GLY A 231 -12.88 15.38 -11.84
N GLU A 232 -13.09 14.42 -12.74
CA GLU A 232 -14.37 13.75 -12.90
C GLU A 232 -14.69 12.80 -11.73
N ALA A 233 -13.68 12.12 -11.17
CA ALA A 233 -13.88 11.26 -10.00
C ALA A 233 -14.31 12.05 -8.77
N ILE A 234 -13.66 13.19 -8.49
CA ILE A 234 -14.03 14.14 -7.43
C ILE A 234 -15.42 14.69 -7.71
N ALA A 235 -15.70 15.08 -8.96
CA ALA A 235 -17.01 15.57 -9.37
C ALA A 235 -18.13 14.57 -9.02
N ARG A 236 -17.94 13.29 -9.37
CA ARG A 236 -18.92 12.24 -9.06
C ARG A 236 -19.06 11.98 -7.56
N ALA A 237 -17.95 11.97 -6.82
CA ALA A 237 -17.94 11.68 -5.38
C ALA A 237 -18.50 12.82 -4.50
N ASN A 238 -18.79 13.98 -5.11
CA ASN A 238 -19.35 15.16 -4.46
C ASN A 238 -20.72 15.53 -5.04
N SER A 239 -21.48 14.52 -5.53
CA SER A 239 -22.81 14.74 -6.11
C SER A 239 -23.81 15.37 -5.13
N ASP A 240 -23.53 15.31 -3.82
CA ASP A 240 -24.32 15.96 -2.78
C ASP A 240 -24.28 17.50 -2.85
N ILE A 241 -23.18 18.07 -3.35
CA ILE A 241 -23.01 19.53 -3.48
C ILE A 241 -23.10 20.02 -4.94
N PHE A 242 -23.06 19.10 -5.92
CA PHE A 242 -23.26 19.43 -7.33
C PHE A 242 -24.71 19.21 -7.73
N SER A 243 -25.54 20.22 -7.47
CA SER A 243 -27.00 20.20 -7.67
C SER A 243 -27.45 20.16 -9.14
N SER A 244 -26.57 20.46 -10.10
CA SER A 244 -26.89 20.42 -11.53
C SER A 244 -25.70 20.01 -12.41
N SER A 245 -25.99 19.65 -13.65
CA SER A 245 -24.99 19.33 -14.69
C SER A 245 -24.06 20.50 -14.96
N GLU A 246 -24.56 21.73 -14.89
CA GLU A 246 -23.82 22.97 -15.16
C GLU A 246 -22.80 23.22 -14.06
N VAL A 247 -23.21 23.10 -12.79
CA VAL A 247 -22.29 23.26 -11.64
C VAL A 247 -21.18 22.22 -11.69
N LYS A 248 -21.53 20.96 -11.98
CA LYS A 248 -20.54 19.89 -12.17
C LYS A 248 -19.55 20.22 -13.30
N ALA A 249 -20.06 20.67 -14.44
CA ALA A 249 -19.24 21.00 -15.60
C ALA A 249 -18.31 22.20 -15.32
N ASP A 250 -18.77 23.18 -14.54
CA ASP A 250 -17.99 24.34 -14.15
C ASP A 250 -16.83 23.97 -13.20
N PHE A 251 -17.11 23.16 -12.16
CA PHE A 251 -16.07 22.60 -11.29
C PHE A 251 -15.02 21.82 -12.09
N ILE A 252 -15.45 20.97 -13.03
CA ILE A 252 -14.54 20.18 -13.87
C ILE A 252 -13.60 21.08 -14.69
N LYS A 253 -14.11 22.18 -15.25
CA LYS A 253 -13.29 23.17 -15.97
C LYS A 253 -12.28 23.83 -15.04
N ALA A 254 -12.72 24.28 -13.86
CA ALA A 254 -11.84 24.88 -12.87
C ALA A 254 -10.75 23.89 -12.41
N TYR A 255 -11.12 22.63 -12.14
CA TYR A 255 -10.15 21.60 -11.76
C TYR A 255 -9.10 21.35 -12.85
N ALA A 256 -9.52 21.24 -14.11
CA ALA A 256 -8.60 21.08 -15.24
C ALA A 256 -7.67 22.29 -15.43
N ALA A 257 -8.06 23.48 -14.98
CA ALA A 257 -7.24 24.69 -14.95
C ALA A 257 -6.37 24.83 -13.68
N GLY A 258 -6.38 23.84 -12.78
CA GLY A 258 -5.65 23.88 -11.52
C GLY A 258 -6.31 24.69 -10.40
N SER A 259 -7.52 25.20 -10.59
CA SER A 259 -8.25 26.05 -9.63
C SER A 259 -9.41 25.34 -8.92
N GLY A 260 -9.49 24.01 -8.99
CA GLY A 260 -10.61 23.25 -8.41
C GLY A 260 -10.79 23.44 -6.89
N GLN A 261 -9.71 23.59 -6.13
CA GLN A 261 -9.78 23.89 -4.70
C GLN A 261 -10.36 25.29 -4.44
N GLN A 262 -9.85 26.30 -5.15
CA GLN A 262 -10.33 27.67 -5.07
C GLN A 262 -11.81 27.76 -5.44
N TRP A 263 -12.20 27.06 -6.51
CA TRP A 263 -13.60 26.99 -6.95
C TRP A 263 -14.51 26.48 -5.83
N LEU A 264 -14.13 25.39 -5.14
CA LEU A 264 -14.91 24.86 -4.02
C LEU A 264 -14.99 25.85 -2.84
N GLN A 265 -13.91 26.56 -2.54
CA GLN A 265 -13.87 27.57 -1.48
C GLN A 265 -14.78 28.76 -1.78
N GLU A 266 -14.81 29.23 -3.03
CA GLU A 266 -15.66 30.35 -3.47
C GLU A 266 -17.14 29.99 -3.45
N HIS A 267 -17.49 28.77 -3.88
CA HIS A 267 -18.88 28.31 -3.94
C HIS A 267 -19.41 27.81 -2.59
N PHE A 268 -18.52 27.34 -1.71
CA PHE A 268 -18.86 26.82 -0.38
C PHE A 268 -17.97 27.44 0.70
N PRO A 269 -18.06 28.76 0.94
CA PRO A 269 -17.14 29.49 1.83
C PRO A 269 -17.23 29.09 3.30
N GLN A 270 -18.32 28.43 3.70
CA GLN A 270 -18.52 27.92 5.06
C GLN A 270 -17.95 26.50 5.24
N MET A 271 -17.38 25.89 4.19
CA MET A 271 -16.81 24.55 4.26
C MET A 271 -15.50 24.58 5.07
N PRO A 272 -15.38 23.76 6.13
CA PRO A 272 -14.13 23.64 6.87
C PRO A 272 -12.99 23.14 5.98
N ALA A 273 -11.76 23.57 6.26
CA ALA A 273 -10.57 23.19 5.49
C ALA A 273 -10.37 21.65 5.44
N SER A 274 -10.66 20.95 6.53
CA SER A 274 -10.59 19.48 6.60
C SER A 274 -11.60 18.80 5.69
N GLU A 275 -12.82 19.33 5.57
CA GLU A 275 -13.83 18.79 4.66
C GLU A 275 -13.49 19.10 3.20
N LEU A 276 -12.95 20.28 2.92
CA LEU A 276 -12.45 20.63 1.58
C LEU A 276 -11.34 19.68 1.13
N GLU A 277 -10.35 19.43 1.99
CA GLU A 277 -9.27 18.49 1.73
C GLU A 277 -9.83 17.08 1.49
N HIS A 278 -10.70 16.60 2.39
CA HIS A 278 -11.34 15.30 2.26
C HIS A 278 -12.09 15.16 0.92
N ARG A 279 -12.87 16.18 0.52
CA ARG A 279 -13.62 16.20 -0.75
C ARG A 279 -12.72 16.13 -1.98
N LEU A 280 -11.61 16.86 -1.98
CA LEU A 280 -10.61 16.84 -3.05
C LEU A 280 -9.84 15.51 -3.10
N GLN A 281 -9.79 14.75 -2.01
CA GLN A 281 -9.13 13.45 -1.94
C GLN A 281 -10.06 12.28 -2.29
N ARG A 282 -11.36 12.51 -2.50
CA ARG A 282 -12.34 11.43 -2.77
C ARG A 282 -12.07 10.62 -4.05
N TYR A 283 -11.22 11.10 -4.97
CA TYR A 283 -10.77 10.27 -6.09
C TYR A 283 -10.00 9.02 -5.63
N GLY A 284 -9.37 9.05 -4.45
CA GLY A 284 -8.70 7.92 -3.80
C GLY A 284 -9.64 6.90 -3.16
N LEU A 285 -10.95 7.21 -3.10
CA LEU A 285 -11.97 6.31 -2.58
C LEU A 285 -12.49 5.40 -3.69
N ASN A 286 -13.16 4.32 -3.30
CA ASN A 286 -13.78 3.41 -4.26
C ASN A 286 -14.84 4.17 -5.11
N PRO A 287 -14.66 4.28 -6.44
CA PRO A 287 -15.61 4.97 -7.31
C PRO A 287 -16.99 4.30 -7.38
N CYS A 288 -17.12 3.09 -6.84
CA CYS A 288 -18.37 2.31 -6.77
C CYS A 288 -19.14 2.50 -5.45
N GLY A 289 -18.62 3.27 -4.48
CA GLY A 289 -19.36 3.62 -3.27
C GLY A 289 -20.44 4.64 -3.58
N ARG A 290 -21.71 4.20 -3.58
CA ARG A 290 -22.86 5.11 -3.47
C ARG A 290 -23.15 5.40 -2.02
#